data_AF-A0A5K0X7R8-F1
#
_entry.id   AF-A0A5K0X7R8-F1
#
_cell.length_a   1.000
_cell.length_b   1.000
_cell.length_c   1.000
_cell.angle_alpha   90.00
_cell.angle_beta   90.00
_cell.angle_gamma   90.00
#
_symmetry.space_group_name_H-M   'P 1'
#
loop_
_entity.id
_entity.type
_entity.pdbx_description
1 polymer ?
#
loop_
_entity_poly.entity_id
_entity_poly.type
_entity_poly.pdbx_seq_one_letter_code
_entity_poly.pdbx_strand_id
1 'polypeptide(L)' 'KDGLVKEESTKGQPVRPRVYSFCKTLTASDTSTHGGFSVLRRHADECLPPL' A
#
# COMPACT_ATOMS: atom_id res chain seq x y z
N LYS A 1 -25.96 -30.66 -25.14
CA LYS A 1 -27.24 -30.05 -24.71
C LYS A 1 -27.04 -29.44 -23.33
N ASP A 2 -26.03 -28.60 -23.18
CA ASP A 2 -26.01 -27.13 -23.41
C ASP A 2 -26.75 -26.46 -22.23
N GLY A 3 -26.19 -25.58 -21.40
CA GLY A 3 -24.86 -24.95 -21.34
C GLY A 3 -24.58 -24.61 -19.87
N LEU A 4 -23.31 -24.54 -19.47
CA LEU A 4 -22.58 -23.28 -19.38
C LEU A 4 -23.50 -22.11 -18.99
N VAL A 5 -23.76 -21.96 -17.69
CA VAL A 5 -24.35 -20.75 -17.13
C VAL A 5 -23.26 -19.69 -17.07
N LYS A 6 -23.10 -19.03 -18.22
CA LYS A 6 -22.83 -17.61 -18.42
C LYS A 6 -21.89 -16.95 -17.40
N GLU A 7 -20.61 -16.97 -17.75
CA GLU A 7 -19.65 -15.88 -17.51
C GLU A 7 -20.34 -14.53 -17.77
N GLU A 8 -20.88 -13.91 -16.73
CA GLU A 8 -21.36 -12.54 -16.81
C GLU A 8 -20.16 -11.61 -16.80
N SER A 9 -19.85 -11.17 -18.01
CA SER A 9 -18.90 -10.13 -18.39
C SER A 9 -18.88 -8.92 -17.44
N THR A 10 -18.05 -8.96 -16.39
CA THR A 10 -17.43 -7.73 -15.89
C THR A 10 -16.30 -7.39 -16.85
N LYS A 11 -16.61 -6.64 -17.91
CA LYS A 11 -15.63 -6.10 -18.86
C LYS A 11 -14.50 -5.42 -18.09
N GLY A 12 -13.31 -6.04 -18.12
CA GLY A 12 -11.99 -5.47 -17.85
C GLY A 12 -11.95 -4.23 -16.96
N GLN A 13 -12.34 -4.34 -15.68
CA GLN A 13 -11.86 -3.33 -14.74
C GLN A 13 -10.33 -3.42 -14.71
N PRO A 14 -9.61 -2.32 -14.93
CA PRO A 14 -8.17 -2.35 -14.84
C PRO A 14 -7.79 -2.83 -13.43
N VAL A 15 -7.01 -3.90 -13.35
CA VAL A 15 -6.48 -4.41 -12.09
C VAL A 15 -5.69 -3.27 -11.46
N ARG A 16 -6.17 -2.75 -10.33
CA ARG A 16 -5.45 -1.70 -9.62
C ARG A 16 -4.12 -2.29 -9.14
N PRO A 17 -2.98 -1.63 -9.39
CA PRO A 17 -1.72 -2.09 -8.85
C PRO A 17 -1.81 -2.09 -7.33
N ARG A 18 -1.19 -3.09 -6.69
CA ARG A 18 -1.05 -3.12 -5.25
C ARG A 18 -0.09 -2.01 -4.83
N VAL A 19 -0.57 -1.08 -4.01
CA VAL A 19 0.22 0.01 -3.45
C VAL A 19 0.42 -0.26 -1.96
N TYR A 20 1.66 -0.15 -1.49
CA TYR A 20 2.01 -0.21 -0.08
C TYR A 20 2.20 1.22 0.42
N SER A 21 1.43 1.61 1.43
CA SER A 21 1.50 2.93 2.03
C SER A 21 1.26 2.82 3.53
N PHE A 22 1.79 3.79 4.28
CA PHE A 22 1.56 3.88 5.71
C PHE A 22 1.23 5.31 6.12
N CYS A 23 0.44 5.44 7.18
CA CYS A 23 0.23 6.70 7.89
C CYS A 23 0.96 6.62 9.23
N LYS A 24 1.74 7.65 9.53
CA LYS A 24 2.42 7.78 10.82
C LYS A 24 2.01 9.11 11.47
N THR A 25 1.67 9.05 12.75
CA THR A 25 1.58 10.25 13.59
C THR A 25 2.97 10.83 13.83
N LEU A 26 3.18 12.08 13.44
CA LEU A 26 4.44 12.77 13.67
C LEU A 26 4.61 13.04 15.17
N THR A 27 5.77 12.69 15.70
CA THR A 27 6.19 13.04 17.06
C THR A 27 6.95 14.37 17.05
N ALA A 28 7.16 14.98 18.22
CA ALA A 28 7.90 16.24 18.32
C ALA A 28 9.31 16.15 17.69
N SER A 29 9.96 14.99 17.80
CA SER A 29 11.28 14.75 17.20
C SER A 29 11.23 14.77 15.67
N ASP A 30 10.17 14.23 15.06
CA ASP A 30 10.01 14.20 13.59
C ASP A 30 9.87 15.59 12.97
N THR A 31 9.40 16.58 13.74
CA THR A 31 9.18 17.95 13.28
C THR A 31 10.24 18.94 13.79
N SER A 32 11.19 18.49 14.59
CA SER A 32 12.25 19.34 15.11
C SER A 32 13.32 19.59 14.04
N THR A 33 13.86 20.81 13.98
CA THR A 33 14.87 21.22 12.97
C THR A 33 16.12 20.34 12.98
N HIS A 34 16.53 19.89 14.16
CA HIS A 34 17.72 19.07 14.35
C HIS A 34 17.41 17.57 14.48
N GLY A 35 16.13 17.18 14.47
CA GLY A 35 15.70 15.79 14.49
C GLY A 35 15.53 15.23 13.08
N GLY A 36 15.26 13.93 13.01
CA GLY A 36 14.96 13.22 11.77
C GLY A 36 13.58 12.57 11.81
N PHE A 37 13.14 12.09 10.65
CA PHE A 37 11.92 11.31 10.52
C PHE A 37 12.18 9.83 10.85
N SER A 38 11.48 9.30 11.86
CA SER A 38 11.63 7.89 12.25
C SER A 38 10.56 7.00 11.63
N VAL A 39 10.92 6.02 10.81
CA VAL A 39 9.95 5.04 10.27
C VAL A 39 9.79 3.87 11.23
N LEU A 40 8.55 3.48 11.55
CA LEU A 40 8.31 2.26 12.34
C LEU A 40 8.80 1.03 11.58
N ARG A 41 9.37 0.05 12.28
CA ARG A 41 9.95 -1.15 11.66
C ARG A 41 9.00 -1.83 10.67
N ARG A 42 7.75 -2.05 11.08
CA ARG A 42 6.69 -2.63 10.23
C ARG A 42 6.48 -1.86 8.92
N HIS A 43 6.53 -0.53 8.94
CA HIS A 43 6.32 0.28 7.76
C HIS A 43 7.55 0.25 6.83
N ALA A 44 8.75 0.15 7.39
CA ALA A 44 9.96 -0.01 6.60
C ALA A 44 9.97 -1.35 5.86
N ASP A 45 9.64 -2.45 6.55
CA ASP A 45 9.62 -3.79 5.97
C ASP A 45 8.51 -3.96 4.91
N GLU A 46 7.35 -3.32 5.08
CA GLU A 46 6.19 -3.48 4.18
C GLU A 46 6.15 -2.51 3.01
N CYS A 47 6.70 -1.30 3.16
CA CYS A 47 6.47 -0.20 2.21
C CYS A 47 7.73 0.32 1.51
N LEU A 48 8.94 0.00 1.99
CA LEU A 48 10.18 0.53 1.42
C LEU A 48 10.96 -0.57 0.67
N PRO A 49 11.77 -0.21 -0.35
CA PRO A 49 12.69 -1.14 -0.98
C PRO A 49 13.69 -1.72 0.04
N PRO A 50 14.15 -2.98 -0.15
CA PRO A 50 15.23 -3.53 0.66
C PRO A 50 16.50 -2.69 0.49
N LEU A 51 17.21 -2.50 1.59
CA LEU A 51 18.45 -1.72 1.66
C LEU A 51 19.68 -2.60 1.42
#